data_AF-A0A448X1M2-F1
#
_entry.id   AF-A0A448X1M2-F1
#
_cell.length_a   1.000
_cell.length_b   1.000
_cell.length_c   1.000
_cell.angle_alpha   90.00
_cell.angle_beta   90.00
_cell.angle_gamma   90.00
#
_symmetry.space_group_name_H-M   'P 1'
#
loop_
_entity.id
_entity.type
_entity.pdbx_description
1 polymer ?
#
loop_
_entity_poly.entity_id
_entity_poly.type
_entity_poly.pdbx_seq_one_letter_code
_entity_poly.pdbx_strand_id
1 'polypeptide(L)'
;MGGLPVSVTDVWQATGQRPEAGVTWDPVRNINAASLVGSMSSGRKNQRYSSRVRACGLRFDRMYFKSAPDEPTHPVDFELKGLEKVPRAVCFPSDHWAIVGHFSLV
;
A
#
# COMPACT_ATOMS: atom_id res chain seq x y z
N MET A 1 -14.21 15.37 -12.40
CA MET A 1 -13.54 14.70 -13.55
C MET A 1 -12.05 14.76 -13.28
N GLY A 2 -11.40 13.63 -12.94
CA GLY A 2 -9.99 13.60 -12.51
C GLY A 2 -9.49 12.18 -12.28
N GLY A 3 -9.80 11.28 -13.22
CA GLY A 3 -9.37 9.87 -13.17
C GLY A 3 -8.03 9.66 -13.88
N LEU A 4 -7.53 8.43 -13.81
CA LEU A 4 -6.38 8.01 -14.62
C LEU A 4 -6.72 8.11 -16.12
N PRO A 5 -5.73 8.38 -16.99
CA PRO A 5 -5.90 8.22 -18.44
C PRO A 5 -6.39 6.80 -18.77
N VAL A 6 -7.21 6.66 -19.83
CA VAL A 6 -7.81 5.37 -20.22
C VAL A 6 -6.80 4.23 -20.45
N SER A 7 -5.56 4.58 -20.81
CA SER A 7 -4.48 3.61 -21.05
C SER A 7 -3.66 3.26 -19.80
N VAL A 8 -3.92 3.92 -18.67
CA VAL A 8 -3.21 3.71 -17.41
C VAL A 8 -4.14 3.04 -16.41
N THR A 9 -3.64 2.01 -15.75
CA THR A 9 -4.39 1.21 -14.80
C THR A 9 -3.66 1.14 -13.46
N ASP A 10 -4.40 1.17 -12.34
CA ASP A 10 -3.87 0.84 -11.02
C ASP A 10 -3.75 -0.68 -10.91
N VAL A 11 -2.53 -1.18 -10.66
CA VAL A 11 -2.20 -2.60 -10.69
C VAL A 11 -2.99 -3.38 -9.64
N TRP A 12 -3.12 -2.87 -8.41
CA TRP A 12 -3.93 -3.52 -7.37
C TRP A 12 -5.41 -3.57 -7.78
N GLN A 13 -5.90 -2.55 -8.48
CA GLN A 13 -7.26 -2.55 -9.01
C GLN A 13 -7.47 -3.59 -10.11
N ALA A 14 -6.51 -3.75 -11.01
CA ALA A 14 -6.57 -4.71 -12.10
C ALA A 14 -6.45 -6.17 -11.64
N THR A 15 -5.67 -6.42 -10.59
CA THR A 15 -5.45 -7.77 -10.05
C THR A 15 -6.48 -8.14 -8.96
N GLY A 16 -7.69 -7.60 -9.07
CA GLY A 16 -8.84 -8.03 -8.26
C GLY A 16 -9.06 -7.31 -6.92
N GLN A 17 -8.32 -6.25 -6.59
CA GLN A 17 -8.56 -5.42 -5.38
C GLN A 17 -8.56 -6.20 -4.07
N ARG A 18 -7.66 -7.19 -3.96
CA ARG A 18 -7.57 -8.07 -2.79
C ARG A 18 -7.41 -7.27 -1.50
N PRO A 19 -8.34 -7.38 -0.52
CA PRO A 19 -8.29 -6.59 0.72
C PRO A 19 -7.01 -6.81 1.53
N GLU A 20 -6.46 -8.01 1.52
CA GLU A 20 -5.21 -8.38 2.19
C GLU A 20 -3.98 -7.62 1.68
N ALA A 21 -4.04 -7.09 0.46
CA ALA A 21 -2.99 -6.28 -0.16
C ALA A 21 -3.41 -4.81 -0.38
N GLY A 22 -4.56 -4.39 0.16
CA GLY A 22 -5.13 -3.06 -0.08
C GLY A 22 -4.56 -1.96 0.82
N VAL A 23 -3.85 -2.31 1.90
CA VAL A 23 -3.30 -1.35 2.88
C VAL A 23 -1.77 -1.50 2.90
N THR A 24 -1.07 -0.45 2.45
CA THR A 24 0.40 -0.48 2.36
C THR A 24 1.07 0.22 3.54
N TRP A 25 0.31 1.03 4.28
CA TRP A 25 0.75 1.63 5.53
C TRP A 25 -0.30 1.36 6.61
N ASP A 26 0.03 0.54 7.59
CA ASP A 26 -0.92 -0.01 8.55
C ASP A 26 -0.42 0.17 10.00
N PRO A 27 -0.89 1.20 10.73
CA PRO A 27 -0.48 1.44 12.11
C PRO A 27 -1.13 0.48 13.11
N VAL A 28 -2.04 -0.40 12.67
CA VAL A 28 -2.62 -1.48 13.51
C VAL A 28 -1.71 -2.68 13.51
N ARG A 29 -1.16 -3.04 12.35
CA ARG A 29 -0.32 -4.24 12.16
C ARG A 29 1.18 -3.95 12.16
N ASN A 30 1.59 -2.73 11.84
CA ASN A 30 2.98 -2.29 11.81
C ASN A 30 3.30 -1.37 12.99
N ILE A 31 4.14 -1.86 13.92
CA ILE A 31 4.50 -1.08 15.12
C ILE A 31 5.36 0.15 14.80
N ASN A 32 6.10 0.13 13.69
CA ASN A 32 6.89 1.28 13.26
C ASN A 32 5.93 2.42 12.87
N ALA A 33 4.92 2.11 12.06
CA ALA A 33 3.84 3.05 11.70
C ALA A 33 3.03 3.52 12.92
N ALA A 34 2.72 2.61 13.84
CA ALA A 34 2.00 2.94 15.08
C ALA A 34 2.70 4.03 15.89
N SER A 35 4.03 3.96 15.98
CA SER A 35 4.85 4.93 16.72
C SER A 35 4.71 6.37 16.16
N LEU A 36 4.56 6.50 14.84
CA LEU A 36 4.36 7.77 14.15
C LEU A 36 2.98 8.35 14.40
N VAL A 37 1.95 7.52 14.57
CA VAL A 37 0.62 8.02 14.91
C VAL A 37 0.55 8.54 16.34
N GLY A 38 1.35 8.00 17.25
CA GLY A 38 1.48 8.52 18.61
C GLY A 38 1.92 9.99 18.62
N SER A 39 2.96 10.33 17.84
CA SER A 39 3.51 11.69 17.76
C SER A 39 2.57 12.69 17.05
N MET A 40 1.74 12.21 16.11
CA MET A 40 0.77 13.06 15.39
C MET A 40 -0.42 13.50 16.27
N SER A 41 -0.58 13.01 17.50
CA SER A 41 -1.81 13.18 18.30
C SER A 41 -1.99 14.57 18.96
N SER A 42 -1.10 15.54 18.74
CA SER A 42 -1.23 16.85 19.38
C SER A 42 -2.36 17.68 18.74
N GLY A 43 -3.47 17.83 19.47
CA GLY A 43 -4.61 18.67 19.09
C GLY A 43 -5.86 17.93 18.59
N ARG A 44 -7.04 18.51 18.84
CA ARG A 44 -8.36 17.88 18.60
C ARG A 44 -8.64 17.43 17.16
N LYS A 45 -8.12 18.17 16.16
CA LYS A 45 -8.27 17.81 14.73
C LYS A 45 -7.36 16.64 14.36
N ASN A 46 -6.14 16.65 14.86
CA ASN A 46 -5.18 15.57 14.66
C ASN A 46 -5.63 14.28 15.36
N GLN A 47 -6.35 14.38 16.49
CA GLN A 47 -6.95 13.23 17.17
C GLN A 47 -7.92 12.44 16.28
N ARG A 48 -8.82 13.10 15.54
CA ARG A 48 -9.79 12.43 14.65
C ARG A 48 -9.15 11.86 13.39
N TYR A 49 -8.14 12.56 12.86
CA TYR A 49 -7.36 12.06 11.72
C TYR A 49 -6.59 10.80 12.13
N SER A 50 -5.84 10.90 13.24
CA SER A 50 -5.15 9.79 13.88
C SER A 50 -6.08 8.61 14.18
N SER A 51 -7.30 8.84 14.67
CA SER A 51 -8.22 7.73 15.01
C SER A 51 -8.73 6.96 13.79
N ARG A 52 -9.01 7.65 12.67
CA ARG A 52 -9.42 6.99 11.42
C ARG A 52 -8.26 6.20 10.80
N VAL A 53 -7.08 6.80 10.80
CA VAL A 53 -5.86 6.18 10.30
C VAL A 53 -5.47 4.95 11.14
N ARG A 54 -5.65 5.00 12.47
CA ARG A 54 -5.52 3.84 13.38
C ARG A 54 -6.59 2.77 13.20
N ALA A 55 -7.69 3.02 12.50
CA ALA A 55 -8.75 2.03 12.33
C ALA A 55 -8.65 1.27 11.00
N CYS A 56 -8.14 1.92 9.95
CA CYS A 56 -8.25 1.39 8.59
C CYS A 56 -6.92 1.26 7.84
N GLY A 57 -5.84 1.90 8.32
CA GLY A 57 -4.61 2.07 7.54
C GLY A 57 -4.83 2.89 6.26
N LEU A 58 -3.77 3.04 5.45
CA LEU A 58 -3.77 3.85 4.23
C LEU A 58 -3.09 3.11 3.07
N ARG A 59 -3.50 3.43 1.85
CA ARG A 59 -2.91 2.95 0.59
C ARG A 59 -2.09 4.06 -0.07
N PHE A 60 -0.97 4.38 0.57
CA PHE A 60 -0.04 5.41 0.08
C PHE A 60 0.74 4.93 -1.13
N ASP A 61 1.18 3.68 -1.10
CA ASP A 61 2.01 3.08 -2.14
C ASP A 61 1.10 2.49 -3.21
N ARG A 62 1.31 2.92 -4.45
CA ARG A 62 0.49 2.54 -5.60
C ARG A 62 1.38 2.31 -6.80
N MET A 63 0.98 1.35 -7.63
CA MET A 63 1.65 1.05 -8.89
C MET A 63 0.66 1.30 -10.02
N TYR A 64 1.04 2.16 -10.96
CA TYR A 64 0.28 2.41 -12.17
C TYR A 64 1.02 1.85 -13.37
N PHE A 65 0.28 1.22 -14.27
CA PHE A 65 0.84 0.52 -15.41
C PHE A 65 0.10 0.91 -16.69
N LYS A 66 0.86 1.02 -17.78
CA LYS A 66 0.36 1.22 -19.15
C LYS A 66 1.08 0.23 -20.05
N SER A 67 0.32 -0.66 -20.70
CA SER A 67 0.87 -1.59 -21.68
C SER A 67 1.31 -0.83 -22.95
N ALA A 68 2.41 -1.30 -23.56
CA ALA A 68 2.72 -0.93 -24.93
C ALA A 68 1.67 -1.54 -25.87
N PRO A 69 1.31 -0.87 -26.99
CA PRO A 69 0.40 -1.42 -27.97
C PRO A 69 0.93 -2.67 -28.67
N ASP A 70 2.24 -2.67 -28.96
CA ASP A 70 2.88 -3.70 -29.81
C ASP A 70 3.50 -4.86 -28.99
N GLU A 71 3.56 -4.72 -27.67
CA GLU A 71 4.08 -5.75 -26.74
C GLU A 71 3.13 -5.84 -25.53
N PRO A 72 2.00 -6.56 -25.70
CA PRO A 72 0.95 -6.59 -24.70
C PRO A 72 1.45 -7.26 -23.42
N THR A 73 1.59 -6.46 -22.38
CA THR A 73 1.95 -6.90 -21.04
C THR A 73 0.79 -6.61 -20.11
N HIS A 74 0.48 -7.53 -19.20
CA HIS A 74 -0.61 -7.32 -18.23
C HIS A 74 -0.19 -7.70 -16.82
N PRO A 75 -0.71 -6.98 -15.80
CA PRO A 75 -0.51 -7.35 -14.41
C PRO A 75 -1.29 -8.63 -14.10
N VAL A 76 -0.63 -9.56 -13.42
CA VAL A 76 -1.18 -10.87 -13.04
C VAL A 76 -1.40 -10.94 -11.54
N ASP A 77 -0.50 -10.35 -10.75
CA ASP A 77 -0.60 -10.35 -9.29
C ASP A 77 -0.05 -9.07 -8.65
N PHE A 78 -0.53 -8.78 -7.45
CA PHE A 78 -0.09 -7.67 -6.61
C PHE A 78 -0.07 -8.13 -5.14
N GLU A 79 1.10 -8.17 -4.53
CA GLU A 79 1.29 -8.67 -3.17
C GLU A 79 2.07 -7.70 -2.28
N LEU A 80 1.96 -7.90 -0.96
CA LEU A 80 2.74 -7.17 0.04
C LEU A 80 3.93 -8.02 0.51
N LYS A 81 5.08 -7.38 0.72
CA LYS A 81 6.29 -7.98 1.30
C LYS A 81 6.80 -7.15 2.48
N GLY A 82 7.73 -7.75 3.24
CA GLY A 82 8.27 -7.15 4.46
C GLY A 82 7.31 -7.24 5.65
N LEU A 83 6.36 -8.18 5.61
CA LEU A 83 5.37 -8.43 6.66
C LEU A 83 5.96 -9.12 7.91
N GLU A 84 7.23 -9.52 7.84
CA GLU A 84 7.94 -10.22 8.89
C GLU A 84 8.85 -9.25 9.64
N LYS A 85 9.00 -9.44 10.95
CA LYS A 85 9.96 -8.66 11.73
C LYS A 85 11.38 -9.01 11.34
N VAL A 86 12.27 -8.02 11.40
CA VAL A 86 13.69 -8.24 11.15
C VAL A 86 14.25 -9.19 12.22
N PRO A 87 14.99 -10.24 11.85
CA PRO A 87 15.57 -11.17 12.83
C PRO A 87 16.44 -10.45 13.85
N ARG A 88 16.24 -10.78 15.14
CA ARG A 88 16.92 -10.16 16.30
C ARG A 88 16.55 -8.68 16.54
N ALA A 89 15.57 -8.13 15.83
CA ALA A 89 14.98 -6.83 16.12
C ALA A 89 13.51 -6.98 16.52
N VAL A 90 12.96 -5.94 17.14
CA VAL A 90 11.52 -5.90 17.51
C VAL A 90 10.67 -5.24 16.43
N CYS A 91 11.28 -4.64 15.41
CA CYS A 91 10.65 -3.85 14.36
C CYS A 91 10.50 -4.60 13.03
N PHE A 92 9.64 -4.06 12.17
CA PHE A 92 9.55 -4.44 10.76
C PHE A 92 10.64 -3.71 9.94
N PRO A 93 10.94 -4.17 8.71
CA PRO A 93 11.92 -3.53 7.83
C PRO A 93 11.63 -2.04 7.55
N SER A 94 10.35 -1.65 7.55
CA SER A 94 9.87 -0.28 7.32
C SER A 94 8.54 -0.07 8.06
N ASP A 95 8.07 1.18 8.17
CA ASP A 95 6.69 1.51 8.55
C ASP A 95 5.68 1.31 7.40
N HIS A 96 6.17 1.19 6.17
CA HIS A 96 5.40 0.75 5.00
C HIS A 96 5.64 -0.73 4.69
N TRP A 97 4.63 -1.40 4.14
CA TRP A 97 4.75 -2.68 3.46
C TRP A 97 5.20 -2.46 2.02
N ALA A 98 6.17 -3.27 1.56
CA ALA A 98 6.61 -3.20 0.17
C ALA A 98 5.53 -3.78 -0.74
N ILE A 99 5.34 -3.17 -1.92
CA ILE A 99 4.43 -3.67 -2.96
C ILE A 99 5.24 -4.42 -4.02
N VAL A 100 4.76 -5.58 -4.45
CA VAL A 100 5.35 -6.37 -5.54
C VAL A 100 4.27 -6.65 -6.57
N GLY A 101 4.54 -6.25 -7.82
CA GLY A 101 3.68 -6.54 -8.97
C GLY A 101 4.31 -7.63 -9.83
N HIS A 102 3.49 -8.59 -10.25
CA HIS A 102 3.89 -9.62 -11.21
C HIS A 102 3.19 -9.35 -12.54
N PHE A 103 3.95 -9.43 -13.64
CA PHE A 103 3.47 -9.10 -14.97
C PHE A 103 3.80 -10.25 -15.93
N SER A 104 2.89 -10.55 -16.85
CA SER A 104 3.16 -11.48 -17.94
C SER A 104 3.37 -10.69 -19.23
N LEU A 105 4.49 -10.98 -19.89
CA LEU A 105 4.72 -10.63 -21.29
C LEU A 105 4.00 -11.69 -22.14
N VAL A 106 3.25 -11.27 -23.15
CA VAL A 106 2.55 -12.15 -24.11
C VAL A 106 3.21 -12.06 -25.46
#